data_AF-A0A4R5UKD1-F1
#
_entry.id   AF-A0A4R5UKD1-F1
#
_cell.length_a   1.000
_cell.length_b   1.000
_cell.length_c   1.000
_cell.angle_alpha   90.00
_cell.angle_beta   90.00
_cell.angle_gamma   90.00
#
_symmetry.space_group_name_H-M   'P 1'
#
loop_
_entity.id
_entity.type
_entity.pdbx_description
1 polymer ?
#
loop_
_entity_poly.entity_id
_entity_poly.type
_entity_poly.pdbx_seq_one_letter_code
_entity_poly.pdbx_strand_id
1 'polypeptide(L)'
;MTEIALGKSPDLLVELTADIVAAYVSNHVVQVGDLSHLIADVHSALSSTSSPAPAAINIEKPKPPVPIKKSIEDDYLICLEDGMKFKSLKRHLMTHYNMTPEEYREKWGLPADYPMVAPAYAEARSRLAKEMGLGQRRKRGKA
;
A
#
# COMPACT_ATOMS: atom_id res chain seq x y z
N MET A 1 -28.76 -13.88 -38.39
CA MET A 1 -27.99 -12.98 -37.48
C MET A 1 -28.72 -13.02 -36.16
N THR A 2 -28.27 -13.89 -35.26
CA THR A 2 -28.99 -14.28 -34.05
C THR A 2 -29.02 -13.15 -33.03
N GLU A 3 -30.24 -12.86 -32.57
CA GLU A 3 -30.58 -11.92 -31.51
C GLU A 3 -29.90 -12.32 -30.20
N ILE A 4 -29.10 -11.41 -29.63
CA ILE A 4 -28.57 -11.56 -28.27
C ILE A 4 -29.69 -11.14 -27.32
N ALA A 5 -30.46 -12.12 -26.85
CA ALA A 5 -31.47 -11.93 -25.82
C ALA A 5 -30.79 -11.50 -24.51
N LEU A 6 -31.22 -10.32 -24.04
CA LEU A 6 -30.79 -9.69 -22.80
C LEU A 6 -31.41 -10.41 -21.60
N GLY A 7 -30.87 -11.56 -21.21
CA GLY A 7 -31.30 -12.29 -20.03
C GLY A 7 -30.49 -13.56 -19.79
N LYS A 8 -29.88 -13.65 -18.59
CA LYS A 8 -29.02 -14.74 -18.07
C LYS A 8 -27.56 -14.76 -18.56
N SER A 9 -26.80 -13.74 -18.18
CA SER A 9 -25.33 -13.79 -18.15
C SER A 9 -24.74 -15.07 -17.48
N PRO A 10 -25.28 -15.61 -16.36
CA PRO A 10 -24.74 -16.85 -15.78
C PRO A 10 -25.00 -18.09 -16.65
N ASP A 11 -26.18 -18.25 -17.24
CA ASP A 11 -26.48 -19.45 -18.05
C ASP A 11 -25.68 -19.47 -19.36
N LEU A 12 -25.45 -18.30 -19.98
CA LEU A 12 -24.60 -18.19 -21.16
C LEU A 12 -23.15 -18.58 -20.86
N LEU A 13 -22.63 -18.22 -19.68
CA LEU A 13 -21.27 -18.61 -19.28
C LEU A 13 -21.15 -20.12 -19.07
N VAL A 14 -22.19 -20.76 -18.52
CA VAL A 14 -22.22 -22.22 -18.35
C VAL A 14 -22.25 -22.92 -19.70
N GLU A 15 -23.06 -22.43 -20.65
CA GLU A 15 -23.14 -22.97 -22.02
C GLU A 15 -21.79 -22.88 -22.74
N LEU A 16 -21.16 -21.69 -22.74
CA LEU A 16 -19.84 -21.48 -23.34
C LEU A 16 -18.74 -22.32 -22.68
N THR A 17 -18.78 -22.47 -21.35
CA THR A 17 -17.82 -23.33 -20.63
C THR A 17 -17.98 -24.78 -21.06
N ALA A 18 -19.21 -25.27 -21.14
CA ALA A 18 -19.51 -26.65 -21.52
C ALA A 18 -19.04 -26.95 -22.95
N ASP A 19 -19.28 -26.05 -23.90
CA ASP A 19 -18.83 -26.20 -25.29
C ASP A 19 -17.30 -26.27 -25.41
N ILE A 20 -16.58 -25.40 -24.68
CA ILE A 20 -15.11 -25.38 -24.68
C ILE A 20 -14.54 -26.67 -24.08
N VAL A 21 -15.07 -27.11 -22.94
CA VAL A 21 -14.60 -28.34 -22.28
C VAL A 21 -14.92 -29.57 -23.14
N ALA A 22 -16.10 -29.63 -23.76
CA ALA A 22 -16.47 -30.71 -24.67
C ALA A 22 -15.53 -30.79 -25.89
N ALA A 23 -15.19 -29.66 -26.49
CA ALA A 23 -14.22 -29.60 -27.58
C ALA A 23 -12.81 -30.02 -27.14
N TYR A 24 -12.39 -29.60 -25.93
CA TYR A 24 -11.07 -29.94 -25.40
C TYR A 24 -10.93 -31.44 -25.14
N VAL A 25 -11.90 -32.04 -24.43
CA VAL A 25 -11.91 -33.48 -24.10
C VAL A 25 -12.14 -34.36 -25.34
N SER A 26 -12.82 -33.85 -26.38
CA SER A 26 -12.97 -34.58 -27.65
C SER A 26 -11.66 -34.73 -28.42
N ASN A 27 -10.69 -33.82 -28.20
CA ASN A 27 -9.40 -33.83 -28.90
C ASN A 27 -8.21 -34.19 -27.99
N HIS A 28 -8.41 -34.27 -26.67
CA HIS A 28 -7.36 -34.54 -25.69
C HIS A 28 -7.82 -35.58 -24.67
N VAL A 29 -6.91 -36.47 -24.27
CA VAL A 29 -7.17 -37.46 -23.22
C VAL A 29 -6.96 -36.80 -21.86
N VAL A 30 -8.04 -36.65 -21.09
CA VAL A 30 -8.03 -36.05 -19.75
C VAL A 30 -8.33 -37.13 -18.72
N GLN A 31 -7.61 -37.14 -17.59
CA GLN A 31 -7.91 -38.08 -16.51
C GLN A 31 -9.23 -37.69 -15.81
N VAL A 32 -10.00 -38.68 -15.38
CA VAL A 32 -11.32 -38.47 -14.75
C VAL A 32 -11.22 -37.56 -13.50
N GLY A 33 -10.08 -37.62 -12.79
CA GLY A 33 -9.82 -36.77 -11.62
C GLY A 33 -9.60 -35.30 -11.94
N ASP A 34 -9.16 -34.96 -13.16
CA ASP A 34 -8.83 -33.58 -13.56
C ASP A 34 -10.01 -32.87 -14.24
N LEU A 35 -11.06 -33.60 -14.60
CA LEU A 35 -12.20 -33.05 -15.34
C LEU A 35 -12.93 -31.95 -14.55
N SER A 36 -13.10 -32.14 -13.24
CA SER A 36 -13.71 -31.14 -12.36
C SER A 36 -12.84 -29.88 -12.22
N HIS A 37 -11.52 -30.04 -12.19
CA HIS A 37 -10.58 -28.93 -12.15
C HIS A 37 -10.61 -28.12 -13.45
N LEU A 38 -10.60 -28.82 -14.60
CA LEU A 38 -10.66 -28.19 -15.92
C LEU A 38 -11.94 -27.36 -16.10
N ILE A 39 -13.10 -27.89 -15.68
CA ILE A 39 -14.37 -27.16 -15.74
C ILE A 39 -14.31 -25.89 -14.88
N ALA A 40 -13.75 -25.99 -13.67
CA ALA A 40 -13.61 -24.84 -12.76
C ALA A 40 -12.69 -23.75 -13.33
N ASP A 41 -11.55 -24.15 -13.92
CA ASP A 41 -10.57 -23.23 -14.51
C ASP A 41 -11.17 -22.47 -15.70
N VAL A 42 -11.83 -23.16 -16.62
CA VAL A 42 -12.44 -22.55 -17.81
C VAL A 42 -13.59 -21.62 -17.41
N HIS A 43 -14.45 -22.05 -16.48
CA HIS A 43 -15.54 -21.22 -15.98
C HIS A 43 -15.01 -19.96 -15.27
N SER A 44 -13.95 -20.09 -14.47
CA SER A 44 -13.30 -18.96 -13.78
C SER A 44 -12.67 -17.99 -14.78
N ALA A 45 -11.95 -18.50 -15.79
CA ALA A 45 -11.35 -17.69 -16.83
C ALA A 45 -12.40 -16.87 -17.59
N LEU A 46 -13.52 -17.49 -18.02
CA LEU A 46 -14.61 -16.80 -18.70
C LEU A 46 -15.36 -15.81 -17.79
N SER A 47 -15.57 -16.16 -16.52
CA SER A 47 -16.20 -15.26 -15.55
C SER A 47 -15.35 -14.01 -15.30
N SER A 48 -14.02 -14.17 -15.25
CA SER A 48 -13.06 -13.07 -15.06
C SER A 48 -12.97 -12.09 -16.24
N THR A 49 -13.34 -12.52 -17.45
CA THR A 49 -13.36 -11.67 -18.64
C THR A 49 -14.72 -11.02 -18.87
N SER A 50 -15.81 -11.72 -18.53
CA SER A 50 -17.19 -11.23 -18.66
C SER A 50 -17.55 -10.18 -17.61
N SER A 51 -17.04 -10.32 -16.39
CA SER A 51 -17.00 -9.22 -15.44
C SER A 51 -15.55 -8.74 -15.38
N PRO A 52 -15.23 -7.51 -15.85
CA PRO A 52 -14.09 -6.82 -15.29
C PRO A 52 -14.45 -6.61 -13.82
N ALA A 53 -14.17 -7.62 -12.99
CA ALA A 53 -14.01 -7.40 -11.57
C ALA A 53 -13.08 -6.19 -11.52
N PRO A 54 -13.46 -5.08 -10.85
CA PRO A 54 -12.53 -4.00 -10.64
C PRO A 54 -11.31 -4.69 -10.08
N ALA A 55 -10.20 -4.65 -10.85
CA ALA A 55 -8.97 -5.36 -10.53
C ALA A 55 -8.88 -5.28 -9.04
N ALA A 56 -9.04 -6.43 -8.36
CA ALA A 56 -9.04 -6.45 -6.92
C ALA A 56 -7.70 -5.83 -6.61
N ILE A 57 -7.73 -4.54 -6.29
CA ILE A 57 -6.58 -3.79 -5.84
C ILE A 57 -6.27 -4.66 -4.66
N ASN A 58 -5.24 -5.46 -4.83
CA ASN A 58 -4.62 -6.12 -3.74
C ASN A 58 -4.22 -4.91 -2.92
N ILE A 59 -5.08 -4.56 -1.96
CA ILE A 59 -4.70 -3.79 -0.81
C ILE A 59 -3.81 -4.79 -0.07
N GLU A 60 -2.65 -5.08 -0.68
CA GLU A 60 -1.44 -5.40 0.02
C GLU A 60 -1.38 -4.25 1.00
N LYS A 61 -1.82 -4.52 2.23
CA LYS A 61 -1.66 -3.65 3.40
C LYS A 61 -0.40 -2.86 3.15
N PRO A 62 -0.46 -1.52 2.98
CA PRO A 62 0.64 -0.73 2.46
C PRO A 62 1.91 -1.21 3.13
N LYS A 63 2.66 -2.04 2.42
CA LYS A 63 3.82 -2.71 2.99
C LYS A 63 4.76 -1.55 3.16
N PRO A 64 5.09 -1.15 4.41
CA PRO A 64 5.79 0.09 4.63
C PRO A 64 7.00 0.09 3.70
N PRO A 65 7.12 1.07 2.77
CA PRO A 65 8.08 1.02 1.66
C PRO A 65 9.53 0.88 2.15
N VAL A 66 9.74 1.12 3.44
CA VAL A 66 10.95 0.83 4.18
C VAL A 66 10.57 0.32 5.57
N PRO A 67 11.28 -0.67 6.12
CA PRO A 67 11.26 -0.95 7.55
C PRO A 67 11.49 0.35 8.32
N ILE A 68 10.75 0.59 9.42
CA ILE A 68 10.86 1.82 10.24
C ILE A 68 12.33 2.17 10.59
N LYS A 69 13.17 1.14 10.77
CA LYS A 69 14.62 1.28 11.02
C LYS A 69 15.43 1.82 9.84
N LYS A 70 14.96 1.64 8.60
CA LYS A 70 15.56 2.16 7.35
C LYS A 70 14.92 3.48 6.89
N SER A 71 13.89 3.96 7.57
CA SER A 71 13.26 5.25 7.28
C SER A 71 14.04 6.43 7.85
N ILE A 72 15.01 6.17 8.72
CA ILE A 72 15.88 7.15 9.38
C ILE A 72 17.26 7.03 8.75
N GLU A 73 17.64 8.01 7.93
CA GLU A 73 19.01 8.23 7.50
C GLU A 73 19.56 9.49 8.17
N ASP A 74 20.87 9.62 8.29
CA ASP A 74 21.51 10.78 8.93
C ASP A 74 21.16 12.10 8.22
N ASP A 75 21.10 12.08 6.89
CA ASP A 75 20.84 13.26 6.05
C ASP A 75 19.36 13.47 5.69
N TYR A 76 18.54 12.42 5.71
CA TYR A 76 17.14 12.47 5.29
C TYR A 76 16.27 11.41 5.97
N LEU A 77 14.99 11.71 6.13
CA LEU A 77 13.98 10.73 6.53
C LEU A 77 13.07 10.39 5.35
N ILE A 78 12.58 9.15 5.32
CA ILE A 78 11.64 8.69 4.31
C ILE A 78 10.22 8.78 4.88
N CYS A 79 9.31 9.40 4.13
CA CYS A 79 7.88 9.41 4.44
C CYS A 79 7.31 8.00 4.22
N LEU A 80 6.70 7.40 5.24
CA LEU A 80 6.01 6.11 5.11
C LEU A 80 4.71 6.22 4.30
N GLU A 81 4.19 7.44 4.12
CA GLU A 81 2.96 7.69 3.37
C GLU A 81 3.22 7.78 1.85
N ASP A 82 4.32 8.45 1.45
CA ASP A 82 4.63 8.70 0.02
C ASP A 82 5.89 7.97 -0.48
N GLY A 83 6.73 7.45 0.41
CA GLY A 83 8.06 6.91 0.07
C GLY A 83 9.11 7.96 -0.30
N MET A 84 8.79 9.26 -0.24
CA MET A 84 9.71 10.35 -0.59
C MET A 84 10.68 10.71 0.55
N LYS A 85 11.87 11.20 0.18
CA LYS A 85 12.94 11.60 1.10
C LYS A 85 12.83 13.08 1.46
N PHE A 86 12.81 13.39 2.75
CA PHE A 86 12.73 14.75 3.28
C PHE A 86 13.69 14.98 4.44
N LYS A 87 14.28 16.17 4.50
CA LYS A 87 15.08 16.60 5.68
C LYS A 87 14.20 16.86 6.91
N SER A 88 12.94 17.23 6.70
CA SER A 88 11.95 17.49 7.75
C SER A 88 10.60 16.90 7.35
N LEU A 89 10.22 15.81 8.01
CA LEU A 89 8.91 15.18 7.84
C LEU A 89 7.81 16.06 8.43
N LYS A 90 8.08 16.75 9.55
CA LYS A 90 7.10 17.65 10.20
C LYS A 90 6.46 18.66 9.23
N ARG A 91 7.27 19.27 8.35
CA ARG A 91 6.75 20.23 7.36
C ARG A 91 5.85 19.55 6.33
N HIS A 92 6.30 18.39 5.83
CA HIS A 92 5.55 17.62 4.84
C HIS A 92 4.19 17.16 5.37
N LEU A 93 4.18 16.60 6.58
CA LEU A 93 2.96 16.15 7.27
C LEU A 93 1.94 17.28 7.46
N MET A 94 2.40 18.47 7.86
CA MET A 94 1.53 19.62 8.04
C MET A 94 0.99 20.19 6.73
N THR A 95 1.79 20.23 5.66
CA THR A 95 1.37 20.86 4.39
C THR A 95 0.55 19.94 3.50
N HIS A 96 0.91 18.65 3.41
CA HIS A 96 0.23 17.72 2.51
C HIS A 96 -0.93 16.98 3.16
N TYR A 97 -0.81 16.70 4.45
CA TYR A 97 -1.78 15.86 5.16
C TYR A 97 -2.46 16.56 6.31
N ASN A 98 -2.08 17.82 6.59
CA ASN A 98 -2.61 18.59 7.71
C ASN A 98 -2.52 17.86 9.06
N MET A 99 -1.58 16.91 9.19
CA MET A 99 -1.47 16.02 10.34
C MET A 99 -0.31 16.41 11.25
N THR A 100 -0.48 16.16 12.54
CA THR A 100 0.57 16.36 13.54
C THR A 100 1.55 15.18 13.54
N PRO A 101 2.79 15.39 14.02
CA PRO A 101 3.74 14.29 14.16
C PRO A 101 3.30 13.20 15.15
N GLU A 102 2.37 13.50 16.06
CA GLU A 102 1.82 12.52 17.02
C GLU A 102 0.81 11.61 16.34
N GLU A 103 -0.16 12.18 15.62
CA GLU A 103 -1.12 11.43 14.80
C GLU A 103 -0.41 10.54 13.77
N TYR A 104 0.68 11.03 13.16
CA TYR A 104 1.48 10.23 12.26
C TYR A 104 2.13 9.01 12.95
N ARG A 105 2.59 9.17 14.20
CA ARG A 105 3.15 8.05 14.97
C ARG A 105 2.09 7.03 15.33
N GLU A 106 0.92 7.50 15.76
CA GLU A 106 -0.19 6.63 16.11
C GLU A 106 -0.69 5.84 14.89
N LYS A 107 -0.86 6.53 13.75
CA LYS A 107 -1.28 5.93 12.48
C LYS A 107 -0.35 4.81 12.00
N TRP A 108 0.96 5.00 12.19
CA TRP A 108 1.98 4.05 11.73
C TRP A 108 2.55 3.15 12.84
N GLY A 109 2.04 3.24 14.07
CA GLY A 109 2.55 2.47 15.21
C GLY A 109 4.03 2.74 15.53
N LEU A 110 4.51 3.96 15.27
CA LEU A 110 5.91 4.33 15.46
C LEU A 110 6.25 4.51 16.95
N PRO A 111 7.47 4.15 17.38
CA PRO A 111 7.93 4.43 18.74
C PRO A 111 7.97 5.95 19.02
N ALA A 112 7.75 6.33 20.28
CA ALA A 112 7.79 7.74 20.70
C ALA A 112 9.14 8.41 20.43
N ASP A 113 10.22 7.62 20.40
CA ASP A 113 11.60 8.05 20.12
C ASP A 113 11.87 8.33 18.62
N TYR A 114 10.88 8.11 17.74
CA TYR A 114 11.07 8.29 16.30
C TYR A 114 11.33 9.77 15.95
N PRO A 115 12.48 10.09 15.32
CA PRO A 115 12.81 11.45 14.91
C PRO A 115 11.90 11.88 13.75
N MET A 116 11.47 13.15 13.76
CA MET A 116 10.59 13.72 12.71
C MET A 116 11.33 14.62 11.74
N VAL A 117 12.65 14.67 11.91
CA VAL A 117 13.60 15.51 11.20
C VAL A 117 14.91 14.72 11.15
N ALA A 118 15.69 14.89 10.08
CA ALA A 118 16.99 14.23 9.93
C ALA A 118 17.90 14.51 11.14
N PRO A 119 18.56 13.49 11.73
CA PRO A 119 19.48 13.67 12.85
C PRO A 119 20.52 14.75 12.59
N ALA A 120 21.18 14.76 11.43
CA ALA A 120 22.17 15.78 11.09
C ALA A 120 21.57 17.19 11.03
N TYR A 121 20.33 17.32 10.57
CA TYR A 121 19.62 18.61 10.53
C TYR A 121 19.19 19.07 11.93
N ALA A 122 18.74 18.14 12.79
CA ALA A 122 18.39 18.41 14.18
C ALA A 122 19.62 18.85 14.99
N GLU A 123 20.76 18.18 14.80
CA GLU A 123 22.04 18.54 15.42
C GLU A 123 22.55 19.91 14.98
N ALA A 124 22.55 20.19 13.67
CA ALA A 124 22.96 21.49 13.14
C ALA A 124 22.11 22.64 13.71
N ARG A 125 20.79 22.44 13.79
CA ARG A 125 19.86 23.43 14.36
C ARG A 125 20.02 23.57 15.89
N SER A 126 20.28 22.47 16.60
CA SER A 126 20.55 22.47 18.04
C SER A 126 21.85 23.19 18.37
N ARG A 127 22.93 22.98 17.59
CA ARG A 127 24.19 23.70 17.73
C ARG A 127 24.01 25.20 17.50
N LEU A 128 23.33 25.59 16.43
CA LEU A 128 23.05 27.00 16.15
C LEU A 128 22.20 27.63 17.27
N ALA A 129 21.20 26.93 17.81
CA ALA A 129 20.40 27.45 18.91
C ALA A 129 21.21 27.67 20.21
N LYS A 130 22.16 26.77 20.49
CA LYS A 130 23.10 26.92 21.62
C LYS A 130 24.07 28.09 21.41
N GLU A 131 24.60 28.25 20.21
CA GLU A 131 25.45 29.38 19.82
C GLU A 131 24.70 30.72 19.89
N MET A 132 23.42 30.72 19.51
CA MET A 132 22.51 31.88 19.57
C MET A 132 21.92 32.13 20.97
N GLY A 133 22.35 31.38 22.01
CA GLY A 133 22.00 31.67 23.41
C GLY A 133 20.63 31.20 23.88
N LEU A 134 19.92 30.36 23.11
CA LEU A 134 18.59 29.84 23.46
C LEU A 134 18.70 28.64 24.42
N GLY A 135 19.19 28.89 25.64
CA GLY A 135 19.42 27.83 26.64
C GLY A 135 20.03 28.28 27.98
N GLN A 136 20.47 29.52 28.11
CA GLN A 136 20.85 30.07 29.41
C GLN A 136 19.59 30.40 30.21
N ARG A 137 19.11 29.40 30.95
CA ARG A 137 18.17 29.59 32.06
C ARG A 137 18.80 30.59 33.02
N ARG A 138 18.37 31.87 32.99
CA ARG A 138 18.74 32.88 33.97
C ARG A 138 18.62 32.24 35.36
N LYS A 139 19.74 32.09 36.08
CA LYS A 139 19.76 31.73 37.51
C LYS A 139 18.77 32.67 38.18
N ARG A 140 17.64 32.12 38.65
CA ARG A 140 16.61 32.83 39.38
C ARG A 140 17.30 33.46 40.60
N GLY A 141 17.38 34.79 40.62
CA GLY A 141 18.01 35.55 41.69
C GLY A 141 17.39 35.15 43.02
N LYS A 142 18.24 34.80 43.98
CA LYS A 142 17.88 34.61 45.38
C LYS A 142 17.63 36.01 45.95
N ALA A 143 16.39 36.29 46.36
CA ALA A 143 16.01 37.40 47.21
C ALA A 143 15.01 36.86 48.23
#